data_AF-A0A967WHH8-F1
#
_entry.id   AF-A0A967WHH8-F1
#
_cell.length_a   1.000
_cell.length_b   1.000
_cell.length_c   1.000
_cell.angle_alpha   90.00
_cell.angle_beta   90.00
_cell.angle_gamma   90.00
#
_symmetry.space_group_name_H-M   'P 1'
#
loop_
_entity.id
_entity.type
_entity.pdbx_description
1 polymer ?
#
loop_
_entity_poly.entity_id
_entity_poly.type
_entity_poly.pdbx_seq_one_letter_code
_entity_poly.pdbx_strand_id
1 'polypeptide(L)'
;EEFSPQVILLDVMMPQIDGWEILGRLRQHPLTSHIPTVVCTILAQEELALSLGASAFVRKPVTRQVFLAALDRQIARMQPEPH
;
A
#
# COMPACT_ATOMS: atom_id res chain seq x y z
N GLU A 1 16.61 13.68 8.72
CA GLU A 1 16.14 13.49 7.33
C GLU A 1 14.65 13.23 7.37
N GLU A 2 13.87 13.98 6.62
CA GLU A 2 12.42 13.81 6.54
C GLU A 2 12.14 12.86 5.37
N PHE A 3 11.75 11.62 5.67
CA PHE A 3 11.46 10.61 4.66
C PHE A 3 10.06 10.82 4.10
N SER A 4 9.96 11.08 2.80
CA SER A 4 8.69 11.15 2.07
C SER A 4 8.61 9.98 1.07
N PRO A 5 8.07 8.82 1.48
CA PRO A 5 8.00 7.66 0.61
C PRO A 5 7.01 7.91 -0.53
N GLN A 6 7.35 7.40 -1.72
CA GLN A 6 6.45 7.43 -2.87
C GLN A 6 5.34 6.38 -2.77
N VAL A 7 5.64 5.21 -2.21
CA VAL A 7 4.67 4.12 -2.03
C VAL A 7 4.94 3.46 -0.68
N ILE A 8 3.88 3.08 0.03
CA ILE A 8 3.98 2.28 1.24
C ILE A 8 3.58 0.85 0.90
N LEU A 9 4.43 -0.12 1.22
CA LEU A 9 4.05 -1.53 1.20
C LEU A 9 3.77 -1.98 2.63
N LEU A 10 2.59 -2.53 2.87
CA LEU A 10 2.15 -2.95 4.19
C LEU A 10 1.84 -4.45 4.21
N ASP A 11 2.53 -5.22 5.05
CA ASP A 11 2.02 -6.53 5.45
C ASP A 11 1.06 -6.35 6.61
N VAL A 12 -0.09 -7.00 6.56
CA VAL A 12 -1.08 -6.98 7.65
C VAL A 12 -0.93 -8.16 8.60
N MET A 13 -0.17 -9.18 8.21
CA MET A 13 0.17 -10.30 9.08
C MET A 13 1.51 -9.97 9.77
N MET A 14 1.41 -9.21 10.87
CA MET A 14 2.56 -8.81 11.68
C MET A 14 2.41 -9.31 13.12
N PRO A 15 3.50 -9.71 13.78
CA PRO A 15 3.44 -9.99 15.21
C PRO A 15 3.20 -8.69 15.97
N GLN A 16 2.37 -8.76 17.02
CA GLN A 16 2.13 -7.68 18.01
C GLN A 16 1.37 -6.44 17.51
N ILE A 17 1.30 -6.17 16.21
CA ILE A 17 0.65 -4.99 15.66
C ILE A 17 -0.41 -5.41 14.64
N ASP A 18 -1.62 -4.85 14.78
CA ASP A 18 -2.67 -5.01 13.79
C ASP A 18 -2.37 -4.14 12.56
N GLY A 19 -2.01 -4.79 11.45
CA GLY A 19 -1.73 -4.07 10.22
C GLY A 19 -2.96 -3.44 9.57
N TRP A 20 -4.17 -3.91 9.87
CA TRP A 20 -5.40 -3.24 9.42
C TRP A 20 -5.57 -1.90 10.12
N GLU A 21 -5.25 -1.85 11.42
CA GLU A 21 -5.24 -0.60 12.17
C GLU A 21 -4.18 0.36 11.63
N ILE A 22 -2.98 -0.14 11.31
CA ILE A 22 -1.94 0.68 10.65
C ILE A 22 -2.45 1.26 9.33
N LEU A 23 -3.09 0.47 8.48
CA LEU A 23 -3.65 0.94 7.22
C LEU A 23 -4.63 2.11 7.44
N GLY A 24 -5.53 1.95 8.42
CA GLY A 24 -6.46 3.01 8.81
C GLY A 24 -5.74 4.28 9.30
N ARG A 25 -4.72 4.12 10.16
CA ARG A 25 -3.92 5.25 10.66
C ARG A 25 -3.17 5.97 9.54
N LEU A 26 -2.54 5.23 8.62
CA LEU A 26 -1.86 5.81 7.45
C LEU A 26 -2.81 6.63 6.58
N ARG A 27 -4.05 6.15 6.41
CA ARG A 27 -5.08 6.84 5.63
C ARG A 27 -5.58 8.12 6.30
N GLN A 28 -5.65 8.14 7.63
CA GLN A 28 -6.13 9.28 8.41
C GLN A 28 -5.03 10.32 8.70
N HIS A 29 -3.77 9.94 8.60
CA HIS A 29 -2.66 10.81 8.98
C HIS A 29 -2.31 11.81 7.85
N PRO A 30 -2.20 13.13 8.13
CA PRO A 30 -2.00 14.16 7.10
C PRO A 30 -0.76 13.95 6.22
N LEU A 31 0.33 13.43 6.80
CA LEU A 31 1.59 13.24 6.08
C LEU A 31 1.62 11.96 5.22
N THR A 32 0.69 11.03 5.40
CA THR A 32 0.71 9.74 4.69
C THR A 32 -0.57 9.44 3.92
N SER A 33 -1.64 10.19 4.16
CA SER A 33 -2.96 9.96 3.54
C SER A 33 -2.96 10.09 2.01
N HIS A 34 -2.01 10.85 1.47
CA HIS A 34 -1.78 11.06 0.05
C HIS A 34 -0.83 10.02 -0.58
N ILE A 35 -0.14 9.23 0.25
CA ILE A 35 0.83 8.23 -0.22
C ILE A 35 0.08 6.92 -0.50
N PRO A 36 0.17 6.36 -1.71
CA PRO A 36 -0.50 5.11 -2.04
C PRO A 36 0.05 3.96 -1.17
N THR A 37 -0.86 3.27 -0.49
CA THR A 37 -0.52 2.11 0.34
C THR A 37 -0.95 0.83 -0.38
N VAL A 38 -0.01 -0.06 -0.64
CA VAL A 38 -0.21 -1.38 -1.24
C VAL A 38 -0.16 -2.43 -0.13
N VAL A 39 -1.26 -3.15 0.08
CA VAL A 39 -1.29 -4.25 1.05
C VAL A 39 -0.69 -5.49 0.39
N CYS A 40 0.33 -6.08 1.01
CA CYS A 40 0.98 -7.31 0.54
C CYS A 40 0.99 -8.37 1.65
N THR A 41 0.10 -9.35 1.55
CA THR A 41 -0.15 -10.31 2.64
C THR A 41 -0.56 -11.70 2.15
N ILE A 42 -0.52 -12.70 3.04
CA ILE A 42 -1.03 -14.05 2.77
C ILE A 42 -2.55 -14.15 2.86
N LEU A 43 -3.19 -13.22 3.60
CA LEU A 43 -4.63 -13.22 3.88
C LEU A 43 -5.41 -12.83 2.62
N ALA A 44 -6.46 -13.57 2.26
CA ALA A 44 -7.30 -13.25 1.11
C ALA A 44 -8.40 -12.23 1.49
N GLN A 45 -7.99 -11.00 1.83
CA GLN A 45 -8.87 -9.93 2.35
C GLN A 45 -8.74 -8.64 1.53
N GLU A 46 -8.82 -8.76 0.20
CA GLU A 46 -8.69 -7.63 -0.73
C GLU A 46 -9.79 -6.58 -0.53
N GLU A 47 -11.05 -7.01 -0.38
CA GLU A 47 -12.19 -6.11 -0.16
C GLU A 47 -12.04 -5.27 1.11
N LEU A 48 -11.55 -5.89 2.20
CA LEU A 48 -11.24 -5.18 3.43
C LEU A 48 -10.10 -4.17 3.22
N ALA A 49 -9.02 -4.57 2.54
CA ALA A 49 -7.90 -3.66 2.25
C ALA A 49 -8.37 -2.42 1.48
N LEU A 50 -9.15 -2.61 0.42
CA LEU A 50 -9.65 -1.53 -0.42
C LEU A 50 -10.64 -0.63 0.35
N SER A 51 -11.54 -1.20 1.14
CA SER A 51 -12.49 -0.41 1.94
C SER A 51 -11.80 0.42 3.04
N LEU A 52 -10.68 -0.04 3.57
CA LEU A 52 -9.83 0.70 4.52
C LEU A 52 -8.89 1.72 3.85
N GLY A 53 -8.90 1.82 2.52
CA GLY A 53 -8.17 2.84 1.77
C GLY A 53 -6.83 2.38 1.18
N ALA A 54 -6.57 1.08 1.07
CA ALA A 54 -5.45 0.58 0.28
C ALA A 54 -5.64 0.97 -1.20
N SER A 55 -4.54 1.34 -1.86
CA SER A 55 -4.52 1.69 -3.28
C SER A 55 -4.35 0.48 -4.19
N ALA A 56 -3.82 -0.62 -3.66
CA ALA A 56 -3.77 -1.92 -4.30
C ALA A 56 -3.59 -3.04 -3.27
N PHE A 57 -3.85 -4.26 -3.71
CA PHE A 57 -3.68 -5.47 -2.93
C PHE A 57 -2.82 -6.47 -3.72
N VAL A 58 -1.90 -7.14 -3.03
CA VAL A 58 -0.99 -8.13 -3.59
C VAL A 58 -0.98 -9.34 -2.67
N ARG A 59 -1.36 -10.51 -3.17
CA ARG A 59 -1.37 -11.74 -2.37
C ARG A 59 -0.01 -12.43 -2.40
N LYS A 60 0.46 -12.88 -1.24
CA LYS A 60 1.63 -13.76 -1.11
C LYS A 60 1.21 -15.23 -1.34
N PRO A 61 2.05 -16.05 -2.01
CA PRO A 61 3.32 -15.69 -2.65
C PRO A 61 3.10 -14.87 -3.93
N VAL A 62 3.91 -13.81 -4.10
CA VAL A 62 3.86 -12.96 -5.30
C VAL A 62 5.16 -13.11 -6.10
N THR A 63 5.06 -13.10 -7.43
CA THR A 63 6.24 -13.08 -8.29
C THR A 63 6.82 -11.67 -8.38
N ARG A 64 8.13 -11.56 -8.64
CA ARG A 64 8.80 -10.26 -8.84
C ARG A 64 8.09 -9.40 -9.89
N GLN A 65 7.65 -10.00 -11.00
CA GLN A 65 7.00 -9.29 -12.08
C GLN A 65 5.66 -8.68 -11.65
N VAL A 66 4.81 -9.44 -10.96
CA VAL A 66 3.51 -8.95 -10.47
C VAL A 66 3.73 -7.87 -9.40
N PHE A 67 4.69 -8.08 -8.51
CA PHE A 67 5.03 -7.13 -7.47
C PHE A 67 5.50 -5.78 -8.03
N LEU A 68 6.46 -5.80 -8.98
CA LEU A 68 6.95 -4.59 -9.62
C LEU A 68 5.84 -3.88 -10.41
N ALA A 69 5.04 -4.62 -11.18
CA ALA A 69 3.92 -4.04 -11.93
C ALA A 69 2.90 -3.34 -11.02
N ALA A 70 2.64 -3.89 -9.82
CA ALA A 70 1.77 -3.27 -8.84
C ALA A 70 2.34 -1.95 -8.30
N LEU A 71 3.65 -1.89 -8.04
CA LEU A 71 4.33 -0.68 -7.57
C LEU A 71 4.43 0.39 -8.67
N ASP A 72 4.85 0.01 -9.88
CA ASP A 72 4.99 0.90 -11.03
C ASP A 72 3.66 1.62 -11.33
N ARG A 73 2.54 0.88 -11.22
CA ARG A 73 1.19 1.45 -11.37
C ARG A 73 0.89 2.53 -10.33
N GLN A 74 1.36 2.40 -9.09
CA GLN A 74 1.15 3.42 -8.07
C GLN A 74 2.05 4.64 -8.29
N ILE A 75 3.30 4.42 -8.69
CA ILE A 75 4.25 5.51 -8.96
C ILE A 75 3.80 6.35 -10.16
N ALA A 76 3.39 5.69 -11.25
CA ALA A 76 2.90 6.37 -12.45
C ALA A 76 1.66 7.24 -12.18
N ARG A 77 0.78 6.83 -11.25
CA ARG A 77 -0.41 7.63 -10.88
C ARG A 77 -0.08 8.93 -10.13
N MET A 78 1.10 9.03 -9.53
CA MET A 78 1.53 10.23 -8.80
C MET A 78 2.33 11.19 -9.67
N GLN A 79 2.83 10.74 -10.81
CA GLN A 79 3.46 11.62 -11.79
C GLN A 79 2.39 12.12 -12.75
N PRO A 80 2.03 13.41 -12.73
CA PRO A 80 1.25 13.96 -13.83
C PRO A 80 2.08 13.84 -15.11
N GLU A 81 1.44 13.41 -16.21
CA GLU A 81 2.02 13.45 -17.55
C GLU A 81 2.73 14.81 -17.76
N PRO A 82 3.99 14.83 -18.23
CA PRO A 82 4.61 16.09 -18.61
C PRO A 82 3.82 16.65 -19.78
N HIS A 83 3.23 17.83 -19.58
CA HIS A 83 2.57 18.60 -20.64
C HIS A 83 3.57 19.05 -21.70
#